data_AF-A0A428Y2E7-F1
#
_entry.id   AF-A0A428Y2E7-F1
#
_cell.length_a   1.000
_cell.length_b   1.000
_cell.length_c   1.000
_cell.angle_alpha   90.00
_cell.angle_beta   90.00
_cell.angle_gamma   90.00
#
_symmetry.space_group_name_H-M   'P 1'
#
loop_
_entity.id
_entity.type
_entity.pdbx_description
1 polymer ?
#
loop_
_entity_poly.entity_id
_entity_poly.type
_entity_poly.pdbx_seq_one_letter_code
_entity_poly.pdbx_strand_id
1 'polypeptide(L)' 'KRWIVEQVNGTLMLHRRLVREYEARPESSVSRTLWASMANMVRRLTGTSTPTWRHR' A
#
# COMPACT_ATOMS: atom_id res chain seq x y z
N LYS A 1 3.38 18.86 -6.83
CA LYS A 1 3.07 17.44 -7.16
C LYS A 1 3.74 16.42 -6.24
N ARG A 2 4.80 16.79 -5.49
CA ARG A 2 5.50 15.92 -4.52
C ARG A 2 4.58 15.23 -3.49
N TRP A 3 3.53 15.93 -3.03
CA TRP A 3 2.54 15.39 -2.09
C TRP A 3 1.87 14.10 -2.59
N ILE A 4 1.67 13.94 -3.90
CA ILE A 4 1.04 12.73 -4.48
C ILE A 4 1.95 11.52 -4.29
N VAL A 5 3.26 11.71 -4.55
CA VAL A 5 4.28 10.65 -4.38
C VAL A 5 4.37 10.24 -2.92
N GLU A 6 4.36 11.21 -2.01
CA GLU A 6 4.40 10.95 -0.56
C GLU A 6 3.15 10.21 -0.06
N GLN A 7 1.96 10.55 -0.58
CA GLN A 7 0.71 9.84 -0.29
C GLN A 7 0.73 8.38 -0.77
N VAL A 8 1.21 8.14 -2.00
CA VAL A 8 1.35 6.77 -2.53
C VAL A 8 2.39 6.00 -1.70
N ASN A 9 3.53 6.61 -1.39
CA ASN A 9 4.57 5.98 -0.58
C ASN A 9 4.04 5.59 0.82
N GLY A 10 3.26 6.47 1.47
CA GLY A 10 2.60 6.15 2.74
C GLY A 10 1.62 4.98 2.65
N THR A 11 0.89 4.86 1.54
CA THR A 11 -0.01 3.73 1.28
C THR A 11 0.76 2.42 1.04
N LEU A 12 1.88 2.48 0.33
CA LEU A 12 2.76 1.34 0.07
C LEU A 12 3.48 0.87 1.35
N MET A 13 3.78 1.78 2.29
CA MET A 13 4.39 1.43 3.58
C MET A 13 3.53 0.48 4.42
N LEU A 14 2.20 0.54 4.31
CA LEU A 14 1.29 -0.43 4.95
C LEU A 14 1.52 -1.86 4.43
N HIS A 15 1.99 -1.98 3.19
CA HIS A 15 2.28 -3.24 2.50
C HIS A 15 3.78 -3.42 2.28
N ARG A 16 4.63 -2.79 3.12
CA ARG A 16 6.10 -2.79 2.92
C ARG A 16 6.70 -4.18 2.74
N ARG A 17 6.12 -5.22 3.36
CA ARG A 17 6.57 -6.61 3.20
C ARG A 17 6.34 -7.14 1.79
N LEU A 18 5.27 -6.71 1.12
CA LEU A 18 4.99 -7.04 -0.28
C LEU A 18 5.81 -6.15 -1.21
N VAL A 19 5.95 -4.85 -0.92
CA VAL A 19 6.56 -3.89 -1.85
C VAL A 19 8.11 -3.94 -1.84
N ARG A 20 8.73 -4.52 -0.80
CA ARG A 20 10.21 -4.53 -0.61
C ARG A 20 11.01 -5.20 -1.72
N GLU A 21 10.42 -6.07 -2.53
CA GLU A 21 11.12 -6.80 -3.59
C GLU A 21 11.45 -5.96 -4.84
N TYR A 22 11.11 -4.67 -4.89
CA TYR A 22 11.41 -3.80 -6.03
C TYR A 22 12.89 -3.81 -6.45
N GLU A 23 13.81 -3.67 -5.49
CA GLU A 23 15.25 -3.59 -5.78
C GLU A 23 15.86 -4.91 -6.23
N ALA A 24 15.27 -6.04 -5.82
CA ALA A 24 15.79 -7.38 -6.14
C ALA A 24 15.14 -7.99 -7.40
N ARG A 25 13.84 -7.75 -7.61
CA ARG A 25 13.01 -8.38 -8.66
C ARG A 25 11.92 -7.43 -9.15
N PRO A 26 12.22 -6.51 -10.09
CA PRO A 26 11.28 -5.48 -10.53
C PRO A 26 9.99 -6.06 -11.14
N GLU A 27 10.07 -7.15 -11.90
CA GLU A 27 8.89 -7.78 -12.52
C GLU A 27 7.87 -8.28 -11.48
N SER A 28 8.35 -8.87 -10.40
CA SER A 28 7.50 -9.36 -9.31
C SER A 28 6.99 -8.22 -8.41
N SER A 29 7.65 -7.06 -8.44
CA SER A 29 7.30 -5.88 -7.65
C SER A 29 6.12 -5.10 -8.24
N VAL A 30 5.99 -5.05 -9.57
CA VAL A 30 4.84 -4.44 -10.25
C VAL A 30 3.54 -5.10 -9.78
N SER A 31 3.47 -6.43 -9.81
CA SER A 31 2.32 -7.20 -9.34
C SER A 31 2.00 -6.91 -7.87
N ARG A 32 3.01 -6.78 -7.00
CA ARG A 32 2.81 -6.49 -5.57
C ARG A 32 2.37 -5.05 -5.29
N THR A 33 2.80 -4.10 -6.12
CA THR A 33 2.32 -2.71 -6.08
C THR A 33 0.84 -2.62 -6.47
N LEU A 34 0.43 -3.40 -7.48
CA LEU A 34 -0.98 -3.53 -7.85
C LEU A 34 -1.80 -4.16 -6.73
N TRP A 35 -1.31 -5.23 -6.10
CA TRP A 35 -1.95 -5.83 -4.93
C TRP A 35 -2.11 -4.86 -3.77
N ALA A 36 -1.08 -4.05 -3.45
CA ALA A 36 -1.17 -3.02 -2.41
C ALA A 36 -2.20 -1.94 -2.75
N SER A 37 -2.30 -1.55 -4.02
CA SER A 37 -3.29 -0.58 -4.50
C SER A 37 -4.71 -1.15 -4.41
N MET A 38 -4.89 -2.43 -4.75
CA MET A 38 -6.17 -3.13 -4.64
C MET A 38 -6.62 -3.29 -3.20
N ALA A 39 -5.70 -3.64 -2.28
CA ALA A 39 -6.01 -3.69 -0.85
C ALA A 39 -6.48 -2.32 -0.30
N ASN A 40 -5.92 -1.21 -0.79
CA ASN A 40 -6.40 0.13 -0.46
C ASN A 40 -7.81 0.41 -1.01
N MET A 41 -8.11 -0.02 -2.24
CA MET A 41 -9.45 0.12 -2.81
C MET A 41 -10.49 -0.71 -2.05
N VAL A 42 -10.19 -1.98 -1.76
CA VAL A 42 -11.06 -2.87 -0.98
C VAL A 42 -11.34 -2.29 0.40
N ARG A 43 -10.32 -1.73 1.06
CA ARG A 43 -10.48 -1.07 2.35
C ARG A 43 -11.45 0.11 2.29
N ARG A 44 -11.31 0.96 1.27
CA ARG A 44 -12.22 2.11 1.06
C ARG A 44 -13.65 1.65 0.77
N LEU A 45 -13.81 0.61 -0.05
CA LEU A 45 -15.12 0.04 -0.39
C LEU A 45 -15.83 -0.57 0.81
N THR A 46 -15.09 -1.26 1.68
CA THR A 46 -15.64 -1.95 2.85
C THR A 46 -15.75 -1.06 4.10
N GLY A 47 -15.29 0.19 4.03
CA GLY A 47 -15.23 1.09 5.19
C GLY A 47 -14.33 0.59 6.32
N THR A 48 -13.50 -0.43 6.06
CA THR A 48 -12.58 -0.96 7.07
C THR A 48 -11.52 0.10 7.38
N SER A 49 -11.42 0.51 8.65
CA SER A 49 -10.33 1.40 9.06
C SER A 49 -9.03 0.60 9.14
N THR A 50 -7.91 1.23 8.81
CA THR A 50 -6.59 0.70 9.17
C THR A 50 -6.59 0.48 10.70
N PRO A 51 -6.12 -0.68 11.19
CA PRO A 51 -5.98 -0.91 12.61
C PRO A 51 -5.15 0.23 13.20
N THR A 52 -5.76 0.99 14.10
CA THR A 52 -5.09 2.05 14.84
C THR A 52 -4.98 1.61 16.29
N TRP A 53 -3.92 2.05 16.97
CA TRP A 53 -3.68 1.74 18.38
C TRP A 53 -4.79 2.22 19.31
N ARG A 54 -5.65 3.12 18.81
CA ARG A 54 -6.92 3.46 19.44
C ARG A 54 -8.02 2.60 18.83
N HIS A 55 -8.56 1.67 19.62
CA HIS A 55 -9.85 1.08 19.30
C HIS A 55 -10.89 2.22 19.23
N ARG A 56 -11.67 2.24 18.16
CA ARG A 56 -12.85 3.11 18.04
C ARG A 56 -14.09 2.27 18.29
#